data_AF-A0A8T6CHY4-F1
#
_entry.id   AF-A0A8T6CHY4-F1
#
_cell.length_a   1.000
_cell.length_b   1.000
_cell.length_c   1.000
_cell.angle_alpha   90.00
_cell.angle_beta   90.00
_cell.angle_gamma   90.00
#
_symmetry.space_group_name_H-M   'P 1'
#
loop_
_entity.id
_entity.type
_entity.pdbx_description
1 polymer ?
#
loop_
_entity_poly.entity_id
_entity_poly.type
_entity_poly.pdbx_seq_one_letter_code
_entity_poly.pdbx_strand_id
1 'polypeptide(L)'
;MQTEPDAERQLVFLSLLDYLTPAHLRLLFFFGNVPASLRYSAVTRPTAMTRDIVLEHVPGIPPDAYGLLCQDLDNRDLVHFPKPPTLGLTDERTTSFGDAFLRFISEQ
;
A
#
# COMPACT_ATOMS: atom_id res chain seq x y z
N MET A 1 8.03 -20.61 -14.08
CA MET A 1 8.02 -21.37 -12.82
C MET A 1 8.04 -20.35 -11.69
N GLN A 2 6.87 -20.03 -11.14
CA GLN A 2 6.76 -19.19 -9.93
C GLN A 2 7.15 -20.06 -8.74
N THR A 3 8.22 -19.70 -8.05
CA THR A 3 8.55 -20.29 -6.76
C THR A 3 7.72 -19.57 -5.70
N GLU A 4 6.89 -20.32 -4.98
CA GLU A 4 6.34 -19.88 -3.70
C GLU A 4 7.46 -19.27 -2.85
N PRO A 5 7.14 -18.28 -1.99
CA PRO A 5 8.12 -17.78 -1.03
C PRO A 5 8.66 -18.96 -0.22
N ASP A 6 9.98 -18.95 0.07
CA ASP A 6 10.56 -19.94 0.97
C ASP A 6 9.86 -19.92 2.35
N ALA A 7 9.98 -21.01 3.10
CA ALA A 7 9.23 -21.19 4.35
C ALA A 7 9.51 -20.07 5.37
N GLU A 8 10.72 -19.52 5.40
CA GLU A 8 11.08 -18.40 6.27
C GLU A 8 10.32 -17.13 5.87
N ARG A 9 10.26 -16.82 4.57
CA ARG A 9 9.50 -15.67 4.05
C ARG A 9 7.99 -15.84 4.27
N GLN A 10 7.46 -17.05 4.14
CA GLN A 10 6.04 -17.32 4.47
C GLN A 10 5.73 -17.05 5.94
N LEU A 11 6.61 -17.46 6.86
CA LEU A 11 6.45 -17.17 8.30
C LEU A 11 6.48 -15.67 8.60
N VAL A 12 7.35 -14.92 7.91
CA VAL A 12 7.37 -13.45 8.03
C VAL A 12 6.06 -12.85 7.54
N PHE A 13 5.51 -13.34 6.42
CA PHE A 13 4.22 -12.86 5.91
C PHE A 13 3.06 -13.18 6.85
N LEU A 14 3.03 -14.37 7.45
CA LEU A 14 2.03 -14.70 8.48
C LEU A 14 2.15 -13.76 9.70
N SER A 15 3.37 -13.48 10.16
CA SER A 15 3.57 -12.52 11.25
C SER A 15 3.12 -11.10 10.88
N LEU A 16 3.28 -10.69 9.61
CA LEU A 16 2.75 -9.41 9.14
C LEU A 16 1.23 -9.41 9.09
N LEU A 17 0.58 -10.51 8.69
CA LEU A 17 -0.88 -10.62 8.72
C LEU A 17 -1.45 -10.46 10.14
N ASP A 18 -0.81 -11.07 11.14
CA ASP A 18 -1.23 -10.95 12.54
C ASP A 18 -1.07 -9.52 13.07
N TYR A 19 -0.10 -8.78 12.55
CA TYR A 19 0.21 -7.42 12.96
C TYR A 19 -0.63 -6.36 12.23
N LEU A 20 -0.77 -6.49 10.92
CA LEU A 20 -1.36 -5.46 10.07
C LEU A 20 -2.88 -5.41 10.24
N THR A 21 -3.35 -4.28 10.75
CA THR A 21 -4.80 -4.04 10.85
C THR A 21 -5.44 -3.93 9.45
N PRO A 22 -6.78 -4.05 9.34
CA PRO A 22 -7.47 -3.83 8.07
C PRO A 22 -7.17 -2.47 7.42
N ALA A 23 -6.87 -1.45 8.23
CA ALA A 23 -6.49 -0.13 7.74
C ALA A 23 -5.14 -0.15 6.99
N HIS A 24 -4.16 -0.88 7.52
CA HIS A 24 -2.86 -1.07 6.84
C HIS A 24 -3.05 -1.78 5.51
N LEU A 25 -3.82 -2.87 5.50
CA LEU A 25 -4.04 -3.67 4.29
C LEU A 25 -4.72 -2.83 3.20
N ARG A 26 -5.75 -2.04 3.54
CA ARG A 26 -6.41 -1.16 2.57
C ARG A 26 -5.46 -0.14 1.95
N LEU A 27 -4.60 0.49 2.76
CA LEU A 27 -3.58 1.41 2.25
C LEU A 27 -2.56 0.67 1.37
N LEU A 28 -2.11 -0.50 1.80
CA LEU A 28 -1.14 -1.29 1.04
C LEU A 28 -1.69 -1.72 -0.32
N PHE A 29 -2.95 -2.21 -0.37
CA PHE A 29 -3.63 -2.53 -1.62
C PHE A 29 -3.78 -1.30 -2.52
N PHE A 30 -4.16 -0.15 -1.96
CA PHE A 30 -4.26 1.09 -2.72
C PHE A 30 -2.91 1.48 -3.34
N PHE A 31 -1.82 1.39 -2.56
CA PHE A 31 -0.48 1.74 -2.99
C PHE A 31 0.15 0.76 -3.98
N GLY A 32 -0.23 -0.53 -3.92
CA GLY A 32 0.23 -1.55 -4.86
C GLY A 32 -0.46 -1.49 -6.22
N ASN A 33 -1.58 -0.77 -6.36
CA ASN A 33 -2.23 -0.54 -7.64
C ASN A 33 -2.99 0.78 -7.67
N VAL A 34 -2.24 1.88 -7.57
CA VAL A 34 -2.79 3.24 -7.59
C VAL A 34 -3.65 3.50 -8.84
N PRO A 35 -3.22 3.15 -10.08
CA PRO A 35 -4.03 3.41 -11.26
C PRO A 35 -5.38 2.68 -11.27
N ALA A 36 -5.45 1.45 -10.74
CA ALA A 36 -6.73 0.74 -10.61
C ALA A 36 -7.59 1.28 -9.47
N SER A 37 -6.95 1.72 -8.38
CA SER A 37 -7.63 2.26 -7.19
C SER A 37 -8.25 3.63 -7.41
N LEU A 38 -7.72 4.41 -8.37
CA LEU A 38 -8.21 5.75 -8.73
C LEU A 38 -9.23 5.73 -9.90
N ARG A 39 -9.84 4.58 -10.21
CA ARG A 39 -10.91 4.55 -11.22
C ARG A 39 -12.08 5.40 -10.71
N TYR A 40 -12.40 6.47 -11.44
CA TYR A 40 -13.32 7.60 -11.16
C TYR A 40 -12.62 8.79 -10.46
N SER A 41 -12.28 9.88 -11.16
CA SER A 41 -13.22 10.86 -11.70
C SER A 41 -12.75 11.43 -13.05
N ALA A 42 -13.64 11.42 -14.06
CA ALA A 42 -13.36 11.87 -15.42
C ALA A 42 -13.15 13.39 -15.58
N VAL A 43 -13.14 14.16 -14.49
CA VAL A 43 -13.19 15.63 -14.56
C VAL A 43 -11.85 16.28 -14.23
N THR A 44 -10.98 15.64 -13.45
CA THR A 44 -9.63 16.15 -13.19
C THR A 44 -8.77 15.01 -12.66
N ARG A 45 -7.75 14.58 -13.42
CA ARG A 45 -6.69 13.76 -12.82
C ARG A 45 -5.96 14.66 -11.82
N PRO A 46 -5.86 14.28 -10.54
CA PRO A 46 -4.99 15.01 -9.63
C PRO A 46 -3.58 15.11 -10.23
N THR A 47 -2.82 16.14 -9.87
CA THR A 47 -1.40 16.28 -10.28
C THR A 47 -0.43 15.79 -9.19
N ALA A 48 -0.96 15.54 -7.98
CA ALA A 48 -0.22 14.97 -6.86
C ALA A 48 -1.14 14.02 -6.07
N MET A 49 -0.56 12.95 -5.52
CA MET A 49 -1.23 12.09 -4.55
C MET A 49 -1.14 12.72 -3.16
N THR A 50 -2.20 13.39 -2.74
CA THR A 50 -2.31 14.01 -1.41
C THR A 50 -2.99 13.05 -0.43
N ARG A 51 -2.77 13.28 0.87
CA ARG A 51 -3.50 12.59 1.95
C ARG A 51 -5.02 12.58 1.69
N ASP A 52 -5.58 13.72 1.29
CA ASP A 52 -7.03 13.85 1.10
C ASP A 52 -7.55 12.95 -0.04
N ILE A 53 -6.79 12.83 -1.14
CA ILE A 53 -7.14 11.93 -2.24
C ILE A 53 -7.11 10.47 -1.78
N VAL A 54 -6.08 10.08 -1.00
CA VAL A 54 -6.00 8.71 -0.49
C VAL A 54 -7.16 8.44 0.47
N LEU A 55 -7.49 9.37 1.36
CA LEU A 55 -8.61 9.22 2.30
C LEU A 55 -9.98 9.19 1.60
N GLU A 56 -10.13 9.85 0.46
CA GLU A 56 -11.34 9.79 -0.37
C GLU A 56 -11.53 8.39 -1.00
N HIS A 57 -10.43 7.75 -1.43
CA HIS A 57 -10.46 6.48 -2.15
C HIS A 57 -10.26 5.25 -1.26
N VAL A 58 -9.77 5.42 -0.03
CA VAL A 58 -9.50 4.36 0.93
C VAL A 58 -10.41 4.53 2.16
N PRO A 59 -11.64 3.98 2.12
CA PRO A 59 -12.61 4.20 3.19
C PRO A 59 -12.18 3.56 4.51
N GLY A 60 -12.55 4.23 5.61
CA GLY A 60 -12.33 3.74 6.97
C GLY A 60 -10.92 3.95 7.51
N ILE A 61 -10.14 4.83 6.89
CA ILE A 61 -8.89 5.35 7.46
C ILE A 61 -9.19 6.66 8.20
N PRO A 62 -9.02 6.71 9.53
CA PRO A 62 -9.11 7.97 10.27
C PRO A 62 -8.04 8.95 9.75
N PRO A 63 -8.38 10.22 9.46
CA PRO A 63 -7.41 11.15 8.91
C PRO A 63 -6.15 11.30 9.78
N ASP A 64 -6.34 11.36 11.10
CA ASP A 64 -5.29 11.44 12.12
C ASP A 64 -4.39 10.19 12.15
N ALA A 65 -4.92 9.01 11.81
CA ALA A 65 -4.16 7.77 11.75
C ALA A 65 -3.35 7.60 10.45
N TYR A 66 -3.73 8.27 9.35
CA TYR A 66 -3.11 8.09 8.02
C TYR A 66 -1.58 8.15 8.05
N GLY A 67 -1.01 9.20 8.66
CA GLY A 67 0.44 9.39 8.70
C GLY A 67 1.16 8.27 9.45
N LEU A 68 0.56 7.81 10.55
CA LEU A 68 1.11 6.71 11.37
C LEU A 68 1.07 5.38 10.61
N LEU A 69 -0.02 5.10 9.90
CA LEU A 69 -0.16 3.89 9.10
C LEU A 69 0.84 3.88 7.93
N CYS A 70 0.99 5.00 7.22
CA CYS A 70 1.97 5.12 6.15
C CYS A 70 3.41 4.95 6.67
N GLN A 71 3.72 5.55 7.83
CA GLN A 71 5.02 5.39 8.47
C GLN A 71 5.29 3.95 8.89
N ASP A 72 4.31 3.24 9.45
CA ASP A 72 4.48 1.85 9.86
C ASP A 72 4.67 0.91 8.65
N LEU A 73 3.94 1.15 7.55
CA LEU A 73 4.16 0.44 6.30
C LEU A 73 5.57 0.69 5.71
N ASP A 74 6.07 1.93 5.79
CA ASP A 74 7.42 2.30 5.33
C ASP A 74 8.51 1.67 6.22
N ASN A 75 8.34 1.72 7.54
CA ASN A 75 9.25 1.08 8.50
C ASN A 75 9.36 -0.45 8.33
N ARG A 76 8.31 -1.07 7.78
CA ARG A 76 8.24 -2.51 7.50
C ARG A 76 8.67 -2.89 6.10
N ASP A 77 9.19 -1.92 5.34
CA ASP A 77 9.61 -2.09 3.96
C ASP A 77 8.48 -2.62 3.06
N LEU A 78 7.22 -2.29 3.37
CA LEU A 78 6.06 -2.68 2.55
C LEU A 78 5.74 -1.62 1.49
N VAL A 79 6.01 -0.36 1.82
CA VAL A 79 5.90 0.77 0.89
C VAL A 79 7.15 1.65 1.01
N HIS A 80 7.37 2.52 0.03
CA HIS A 80 8.41 3.52 0.06
C HIS A 80 7.87 4.90 -0.33
N PHE A 81 8.12 5.90 0.51
CA PHE A 81 7.79 7.29 0.24
C PHE A 81 9.06 8.10 -0.04
N PRO A 82 9.34 8.46 -1.31
CA PRO A 82 10.55 9.23 -1.64
C PRO A 82 10.50 10.63 -1.02
N LYS A 83 11.68 11.12 -0.60
CA LYS A 83 11.89 12.51 -0.17
C LYS A 83 12.69 13.24 -1.25
N PRO A 84 12.27 14.44 -1.72
CA PRO A 84 11.09 15.21 -1.34
C PRO A 84 9.78 14.60 -1.88
N PRO A 85 8.62 14.94 -1.28
CA PRO A 85 7.31 14.38 -1.65
C PRO A 85 6.78 15.01 -2.95
N THR A 86 7.55 14.97 -4.03
CA THR A 86 7.07 15.27 -5.38
C THR A 86 6.55 13.97 -5.97
N LEU A 87 5.27 13.69 -5.73
CA LEU A 87 4.62 12.43 -6.06
C LEU A 87 3.91 12.55 -7.41
N GLY A 88 4.43 11.89 -8.45
CA GLY A 88 3.65 11.57 -9.64
C GLY A 88 2.51 10.60 -9.31
N LEU A 89 1.37 10.74 -10.01
CA LEU A 89 0.14 9.97 -9.77
C LEU A 89 0.24 8.46 -10.00
N THR A 90 1.33 8.00 -10.57
CA THR A 90 1.42 6.69 -11.22
C THR A 90 2.41 5.75 -10.58
N ASP A 91 3.20 6.23 -9.62
CA ASP A 91 4.23 5.39 -9.03
C ASP A 91 3.57 4.52 -7.96
N GLU A 92 3.53 3.23 -8.25
CA GLU A 92 3.34 2.19 -7.23
C GLU A 92 4.31 2.49 -6.08
N ARG A 93 3.76 2.52 -4.86
CA ARG A 93 4.56 2.82 -3.66
C ARG A 93 5.02 1.55 -2.97
N THR A 94 4.53 0.38 -3.39
CA THR A 94 4.96 -0.89 -2.81
C THR A 94 6.40 -1.19 -3.16
N THR A 95 7.12 -1.78 -2.21
CA THR A 95 8.44 -2.35 -2.47
C THR A 95 8.29 -3.74 -3.12
N SER A 96 9.39 -4.34 -3.56
CA SER A 96 9.37 -5.74 -4.01
C SER A 96 8.93 -6.71 -2.90
N PHE A 97 9.18 -6.37 -1.63
CA PHE A 97 8.72 -7.13 -0.48
C PHE A 97 7.22 -6.93 -0.24
N GLY A 98 6.73 -5.69 -0.34
CA GLY A 98 5.30 -5.36 -0.29
C GLY A 98 4.49 -6.05 -1.40
N ASP A 99 5.01 -6.08 -2.63
CA ASP A 99 4.37 -6.78 -3.74
C ASP A 99 4.32 -8.30 -3.51
N ALA A 100 5.41 -8.88 -3.00
CA ALA A 100 5.45 -10.30 -2.68
C ALA A 100 4.46 -10.64 -1.57
N PHE A 101 4.32 -9.77 -0.56
CA PHE A 101 3.31 -9.90 0.48
C PHE A 101 1.89 -9.78 -0.08
N LEU A 102 1.62 -8.79 -0.93
CA LEU A 102 0.31 -8.62 -1.58
C LEU A 102 -0.08 -9.84 -2.41
N ARG A 103 0.86 -10.43 -3.16
CA ARG A 103 0.62 -11.69 -3.90
C ARG A 103 0.31 -12.83 -2.94
N PHE A 104 1.11 -12.98 -1.88
CA PHE A 104 0.90 -14.01 -0.87
C PHE A 104 -0.50 -13.97 -0.26
N ILE A 105 -1.05 -12.79 0.02
CA ILE A 105 -2.40 -12.66 0.61
C ILE A 105 -3.54 -12.67 -0.41
N SER A 106 -3.24 -12.49 -1.70
CA SER A 106 -4.24 -12.51 -2.78
C SER A 106 -4.43 -13.89 -3.41
N GLU A 107 -3.48 -14.80 -3.21
CA GLU A 107 -3.47 -16.17 -3.74
C GLU A 107 -3.96 -17.23 -2.72
N GLN A 108 -4.34 -16.80 -1.51
CA GLN A 108 -5.00 -17.65 -0.49
C GLN A 108 -6.52 -17.68 -0.71
#